data_AF-A0A7W8NHE0-F1
#
_entry.id   AF-A0A7W8NHE0-F1
#
_cell.length_a   1.000
_cell.length_b   1.000
_cell.length_c   1.000
_cell.angle_alpha   90.00
_cell.angle_beta   90.00
_cell.angle_gamma   90.00
#
_symmetry.space_group_name_H-M   'P 1'
#
loop_
_entity.id
_entity.type
_entity.pdbx_description
1 polymer ?
#
loop_
_entity_poly.entity_id
_entity_poly.type
_entity_poly.pdbx_seq_one_letter_code
_entity_poly.pdbx_strand_id
1 'polypeptide(L)' 'MVEWHPSKYSRAQLEERRLAATPWLQEGKHSQQEIAQHFGVSVHTVSNWKKRLKRTGS' A
#
# COMPACT_ATOMS: atom_id res chain seq x y z
N MET A 1 -10.17 24.87 10.54
CA MET A 1 -10.50 24.20 9.27
C MET A 1 -10.28 22.72 9.48
N VAL A 2 -11.33 21.90 9.38
CA VAL A 2 -11.16 20.44 9.44
C VAL A 2 -10.61 20.03 8.09
N GLU A 3 -9.30 19.77 8.04
CA GLU A 3 -8.63 19.17 6.91
C GLU A 3 -9.37 17.86 6.60
N TRP A 4 -9.99 17.76 5.43
CA TRP A 4 -10.73 16.57 5.01
C TRP A 4 -9.70 15.45 4.81
N HIS A 5 -9.40 14.73 5.88
CA HIS A 5 -8.76 13.43 5.79
C HIS A 5 -9.86 12.42 5.51
N PRO A 6 -9.90 11.76 4.34
CA PRO A 6 -10.69 10.56 4.22
C PRO A 6 -10.07 9.54 5.18
N SER A 7 -10.62 9.43 6.40
CA SER A 7 -10.12 8.54 7.45
C SER A 7 -10.05 7.08 7.00
N LYS A 8 -10.70 6.73 5.88
CA LYS A 8 -10.67 5.42 5.25
C LYS A 8 -10.69 5.60 3.73
N TYR A 9 -9.60 5.23 3.06
CA TYR A 9 -9.62 4.99 1.62
C TYR A 9 -10.71 3.95 1.29
N SER A 10 -11.46 4.17 0.22
CA SER A 10 -12.43 3.18 -0.25
C SER A 10 -11.71 1.90 -0.66
N ARG A 11 -12.40 0.75 -0.61
CA ARG A 11 -11.81 -0.55 -1.00
C ARG A 11 -11.21 -0.48 -2.42
N ALA A 12 -11.94 0.11 -3.37
CA ALA A 12 -11.47 0.30 -4.73
C ALA A 12 -10.16 1.11 -4.79
N GLN A 13 -10.09 2.23 -4.06
CA GLN A 13 -8.91 3.09 -4.00
C GLN A 13 -7.69 2.40 -3.38
N LEU A 14 -7.90 1.49 -2.42
CA LEU A 14 -6.84 0.66 -1.87
C LEU A 14 -6.43 -0.45 -2.82
N GLU A 15 -7.37 -1.02 -3.58
CA GLU A 15 -7.08 -2.04 -4.58
C GLU A 15 -6.29 -1.48 -5.76
N GLU A 16 -6.63 -0.30 -6.27
CA GLU A 16 -5.87 0.41 -7.30
C GLU A 16 -4.42 0.66 -6.85
N ARG A 17 -4.24 1.21 -5.64
CA ARG A 17 -2.91 1.45 -5.07
C ARG A 17 -2.16 0.16 -4.79
N ARG A 18 -2.84 -0.89 -4.32
CA ARG A 18 -2.23 -2.20 -4.10
C ARG A 18 -1.73 -2.79 -5.42
N LEU A 19 -2.52 -2.72 -6.48
CA LEU A 19 -2.12 -3.20 -7.82
C LEU A 19 -0.89 -2.42 -8.31
N ALA A 20 -0.89 -1.09 -8.18
CA ALA A 20 0.24 -0.26 -8.54
C ALA A 20 1.50 -0.51 -7.67
N ALA A 21 1.32 -0.80 -6.38
CA ALA A 21 2.42 -1.12 -5.45
C ALA A 21 2.92 -2.57 -5.54
N THR A 22 2.17 -3.47 -6.19
CA THR A 22 2.54 -4.89 -6.34
C THR A 22 3.90 -5.08 -7.04
N PRO A 23 4.18 -4.46 -8.20
CA PRO A 23 5.50 -4.58 -8.83
C PRO A 23 6.62 -4.01 -7.97
N TRP A 24 6.39 -2.92 -7.23
CA TRP A 24 7.37 -2.34 -6.31
C TRP A 24 7.68 -3.28 -5.13
N LEU A 25 6.65 -3.95 -4.62
CA LEU A 25 6.77 -4.94 -3.56
C LEU A 25 7.46 -6.23 -4.02
N GLN A 26 7.26 -6.63 -5.28
CA GLN A 26 7.93 -7.79 -5.89
C GLN A 26 9.39 -7.49 -6.23
N GLU A 27 9.67 -6.29 -6.73
CA GLU A 27 11.02 -5.87 -7.08
C GLU A 27 11.91 -5.73 -5.85
N GLY A 28 11.34 -5.36 -4.69
CA GLY A 28 12.04 -5.36 -3.41
C GLY A 28 13.14 -4.31 -3.27
N LYS A 29 13.26 -3.39 -4.24
CA LYS A 29 14.22 -2.29 -4.26
C LYS A 29 13.82 -1.12 -3.35
N HIS A 30 12.53 -0.97 -3.05
CA HIS A 30 12.00 0.14 -2.25
C HIS A 30 11.62 -0.31 -0.84
N SER A 31 11.91 0.55 0.14
CA SER A 31 11.52 0.35 1.53
C SER A 31 10.01 0.57 1.71
N GLN A 32 9.42 -0.07 2.73
CA GLN A 32 7.98 0.06 3.01
C GLN A 32 7.56 1.51 3.28
N GLN A 33 8.45 2.33 3.85
CA GLN A 33 8.24 3.77 4.05
C GLN A 33 8.21 4.56 2.75
N GLU A 34 9.07 4.24 1.78
CA GLU A 34 9.09 4.91 0.48
C GLU A 34 7.82 4.60 -0.31
N ILE A 35 7.41 3.33 -0.32
CA ILE A 35 6.15 2.90 -0.92
C ILE A 35 4.97 3.61 -0.23
N ALA A 36 4.97 3.65 1.11
CA ALA A 36 3.92 4.33 1.87
C ALA A 36 3.79 5.81 1.48
N GLN A 37 4.90 6.55 1.43
CA GLN A 37 4.90 7.95 1.04
C GLN A 37 4.50 8.14 -0.44
N HIS A 38 5.00 7.30 -1.33
CA HIS A 38 4.72 7.39 -2.77
C HIS A 38 3.23 7.14 -3.08
N PHE A 39 2.61 6.16 -2.43
CA PHE A 39 1.20 5.82 -2.63
C PHE A 39 0.23 6.59 -1.71
N GLY A 40 0.77 7.42 -0.81
CA GLY A 40 0.00 8.16 0.19
C GLY A 40 -0.72 7.26 1.19
N VAL A 41 -0.15 6.10 1.51
CA VAL A 41 -0.73 5.13 2.46
C VAL A 41 0.16 5.00 3.69
N SER A 42 -0.38 4.42 4.76
CA SER A 42 0.41 4.11 5.94
C SER A 42 1.35 2.91 5.70
N VAL A 43 2.50 2.91 6.36
CA VAL A 43 3.47 1.79 6.34
C VAL A 43 2.82 0.47 6.77
N HIS A 44 1.87 0.52 7.72
CA HIS A 44 1.05 -0.63 8.13
C HIS A 44 0.28 -1.26 6.96
N THR A 45 -0.29 -0.43 6.07
CA THR A 45 -1.01 -0.89 4.88
C THR A 45 -0.06 -1.61 3.92
N VAL A 46 1.13 -1.04 3.68
CA VAL A 46 2.17 -1.63 2.84
C VAL A 46 2.67 -2.97 3.43
N SER A 47 2.89 -3.03 4.74
CA SER A 47 3.27 -4.26 5.44
C SER A 47 2.21 -5.35 5.29
N ASN A 48 0.93 -4.99 5.38
CA ASN A 48 -0.19 -5.92 5.18
C ASN A 48 -0.25 -6.42 3.72
N TRP A 49 -0.01 -5.55 2.73
CA TRP A 49 0.11 -5.95 1.33
C TRP A 49 1.25 -6.95 1.11
N LYS A 50 2.43 -6.70 1.69
CA LYS A 50 3.58 -7.61 1.61
C LYS A 50 3.29 -8.97 2.24
N LYS A 51 2.67 -9.00 3.43
CA LYS A 51 2.23 -10.25 4.08
C LYS A 51 1.22 -11.01 3.22
N ARG A 52 0.24 -10.32 2.64
CA ARG A 52 -0.76 -10.91 1.76
C ARG A 52 -0.14 -11.45 0.47
N LEU A 53 0.79 -10.71 -0.15
CA LEU A 53 1.54 -11.16 -1.32
C LEU A 53 2.30 -12.46 -1.02
N LYS A 54 3.04 -12.53 0.09
CA LYS A 54 3.74 -13.74 0.54
C LYS A 54 2.79 -14.93 0.75
N ARG A 55 1.57 -14.69 1.23
CA ARG A 55 0.56 -15.73 1.48
C ARG A 55 -0.16 -16.23 0.22
N THR A 56 -0.25 -15.40 -0.83
CA THR A 56 -1.00 -15.73 -2.06
C THR A 56 -0.10 -16.25 -3.19
N GLY A 57 1.21 -16.31 -2.96
CA GLY A 57 2.22 -16.82 -3.92
C GLY A 57 2.72 -18.23 -3.61
N SER A 58 1.87 -19.09 -3.03
CA SER A 58 2.12 -20.54 -2.92
C SER A 58 1.28 -21.29 -3.94
#